data_AF-A0A3P9IVX7-F1
#
_entry.id   AF-A0A3P9IVX7-F1
#
_cell.length_a   1.000
_cell.length_b   1.000
_cell.length_c   1.000
_cell.angle_alpha   90.00
_cell.angle_beta   90.00
_cell.angle_gamma   90.00
#
_symmetry.space_group_name_H-M   'P 1'
#
loop_
_entity.id
_entity.type
_entity.pdbx_description
1 polymer ?
#
loop_
_entity_poly.entity_id
_entity_poly.type
_entity_poly.pdbx_seq_one_letter_code
_entity_poly.pdbx_strand_id
1 'polypeptide(L)' 'MKVTVTFGQTGVVVPCKEGWTVRDLIQQATQRYRKLLEQEGDVLVRTHHVEYCDGGILDPDDILSDLVDDRD' A
#
# COMPACT_ATOMS: atom_id res chain seq x y z
N MET A 1 6.92 -10.37 -5.76
CA MET A 1 7.10 -9.67 -4.48
C MET A 1 5.74 -9.52 -3.82
N LYS A 2 5.64 -9.65 -2.50
CA LYS A 2 4.44 -9.27 -1.73
C LYS A 2 4.83 -8.31 -0.62
N VAL A 3 4.03 -7.27 -0.43
CA VAL A 3 4.24 -6.22 0.57
C VAL A 3 2.98 -6.08 1.40
N THR A 4 3.11 -5.80 2.69
CA THR A 4 2.00 -5.57 3.59
C THR A 4 1.85 -4.08 3.85
N VAL A 5 0.75 -3.49 3.39
CA VAL A 5 0.44 -2.08 3.65
C VAL A 5 -0.53 -2.00 4.82
N THR A 6 -0.18 -1.25 5.86
CA THR A 6 -1.02 -1.06 7.05
C THR A 6 -1.84 0.22 6.95
N PHE A 7 -3.17 0.07 7.04
CA PHE A 7 -4.12 1.18 7.17
C PHE A 7 -4.62 1.22 8.60
N GLY A 8 -3.97 2.02 9.45
CA GLY A 8 -4.26 2.04 10.89
C GLY A 8 -3.99 0.68 11.53
N GLN A 9 -5.04 -0.03 11.93
CA GLN A 9 -4.94 -1.38 12.51
C GLN A 9 -5.13 -2.52 11.49
N THR A 10 -5.47 -2.19 10.23
CA THR A 10 -5.76 -3.18 9.19
C THR A 10 -4.55 -3.40 8.30
N GLY A 11 -4.00 -4.61 8.28
CA GLY A 11 -2.94 -4.99 7.34
C GLY A 11 -3.52 -5.54 6.03
N VAL A 12 -3.07 -4.99 4.90
CA VAL A 12 -3.49 -5.41 3.56
C VAL A 12 -2.29 -5.94 2.80
N VAL A 13 -2.31 -7.22 2.46
CA VAL A 13 -1.25 -7.85 1.65
C VAL A 13 -1.49 -7.56 0.17
N VAL A 14 -0.49 -6.94 -0.46
CA VAL A 14 -0.51 -6.58 -1.88
C VAL A 14 0.54 -7.39 -2.64
N PRO A 15 0.13 -8.26 -3.57
CA PRO A 15 1.05 -8.88 -4.51
C PRO A 15 1.53 -7.82 -5.52
N CYS A 16 2.83 -7.58 -5.52
CA CYS A 16 3.49 -6.58 -6.35
C CYS A 16 4.12 -7.23 -7.58
N LYS A 17 4.05 -6.52 -8.70
CA LYS A 17 4.68 -6.92 -9.97
C LYS A 17 5.98 -6.13 -10.17
N GLU A 18 6.83 -6.64 -11.04
CA GLU A 18 8.07 -5.97 -11.44
C GLU A 18 7.76 -4.62 -12.11
N GLY A 19 8.58 -3.60 -11.82
CA GLY A 19 8.44 -2.25 -12.36
C GLY A 19 7.30 -1.43 -11.76
N TRP A 20 6.67 -1.89 -10.67
CA TRP A 20 5.70 -1.07 -9.95
C TRP A 20 6.36 0.09 -9.22
N THR A 21 5.65 1.21 -9.22
CA THR A 21 5.99 2.37 -8.40
C THR A 21 5.29 2.30 -7.04
N VAL A 22 5.72 3.12 -6.09
CA VAL A 22 5.01 3.32 -4.82
C VAL A 22 3.56 3.78 -5.07
N ARG A 23 3.30 4.58 -6.11
CA ARG A 23 1.96 4.96 -6.54
C ARG A 23 1.09 3.76 -6.91
N ASP A 24 1.63 2.78 -7.64
CA ASP A 24 0.91 1.55 -7.98
C ASP A 24 0.57 0.75 -6.73
N LEU A 25 1.52 0.64 -5.78
CA LEU A 25 1.29 0.01 -4.48
C LEU A 25 0.15 0.70 -3.73
N ILE A 26 0.17 2.03 -3.62
CA ILE A 26 -0.86 2.83 -2.96
C ILE A 26 -2.23 2.56 -3.55
N GLN A 27 -2.35 2.59 -4.88
CA GLN A 27 -3.62 2.36 -5.56
C GLN A 27 -4.15 0.94 -5.28
N GLN A 28 -3.28 -0.06 -5.38
CA GLN A 28 -3.65 -1.47 -5.18
C GLN A 28 -3.97 -1.80 -3.72
N ALA A 29 -3.27 -1.19 -2.77
CA ALA A 29 -3.52 -1.29 -1.35
C ALA A 29 -4.87 -0.62 -1.00
N THR A 30 -5.08 0.61 -1.49
CA THR A 30 -6.31 1.38 -1.25
C THR A 30 -7.53 0.68 -1.82
N GLN A 31 -7.43 0.10 -3.02
CA GLN A 31 -8.53 -0.65 -3.64
C GLN A 31 -8.91 -1.89 -2.83
N ARG A 32 -7.91 -2.63 -2.32
CA ARG A 32 -8.16 -3.80 -1.47
C ARG A 32 -8.73 -3.41 -0.12
N TYR A 33 -8.19 -2.36 0.49
CA TYR A 33 -8.71 -1.83 1.75
C TYR A 33 -10.15 -1.34 1.61
N ARG A 34 -10.47 -0.61 0.53
CA ARG A 34 -11.84 -0.21 0.22
C ARG A 34 -12.77 -1.41 0.09
N LYS A 35 -12.36 -2.47 -0.61
CA LYS A 35 -13.18 -3.70 -0.72
C LYS A 35 -13.42 -4.40 0.61
N LEU A 36 -12.46 -4.32 1.54
CA LEU A 36 -12.66 -4.81 2.92
C LEU A 36 -13.69 -3.93 3.64
N LEU A 37 -13.55 -2.61 3.55
CA LEU A 37 -14.47 -1.66 4.17
C LEU A 37 -15.87 -1.67 3.55
N GLU A 38 -16.01 -1.90 2.24
CA GLU A 38 -17.31 -2.02 1.55
C GLU A 38 -18.17 -3.16 2.12
N GLN A 39 -17.56 -4.16 2.76
CA GLN A 39 -18.30 -5.19 3.52
C GLN A 39 -18.87 -4.65 4.84
N GLU A 40 -18.29 -3.58 5.38
CA GLU A 40 -18.72 -2.88 6.61
C GLU A 40 -19.56 -1.61 6.33
N GLY A 41 -19.51 -1.05 5.12
CA GLY A 41 -20.29 0.12 4.66
C GLY A 41 -19.60 0.92 3.54
N ASP A 42 -20.29 1.88 2.91
CA ASP A 42 -19.65 2.76 1.91
C ASP A 42 -18.71 3.75 2.61
N VAL A 43 -17.40 3.52 2.52
CA VAL A 43 -16.36 4.35 3.15
C VAL A 43 -15.44 4.94 2.09
N LEU A 44 -15.19 6.25 2.19
CA LEU A 44 -14.33 6.98 1.29
C LEU A 44 -12.90 7.03 1.85
N VAL A 45 -11.97 6.30 1.23
CA VAL A 45 -10.56 6.25 1.63
C VAL A 45 -9.73 7.20 0.77
N ARG A 46 -8.95 8.09 1.41
CA ARG A 46 -7.98 8.97 0.74
C ARG A 46 -6.59 8.83 1.37
N THR A 47 -5.67 8.19 0.65
CA THR A 47 -4.27 8.04 1.05
C THR A 47 -3.51 9.35 0.77
N HIS A 48 -2.83 9.90 1.78
CA HIS A 48 -2.05 11.13 1.64
C HIS A 48 -0.57 10.85 1.38
N HIS A 49 0.02 9.95 2.16
CA HIS A 49 1.40 9.50 2.04
C HIS A 49 1.49 8.06 2.52
N VAL A 50 2.58 7.38 2.19
CA VAL A 50 2.94 6.07 2.73
C VAL A 50 4.29 6.20 3.39
N GLU A 51 4.44 5.55 4.53
CA GLU A 51 5.65 5.59 5.34
C GLU A 51 6.21 4.18 5.48
N TYR A 52 7.54 4.09 5.59
CA TYR A 52 8.22 2.92 6.11
C TYR A 52 7.87 2.71 7.59
N CYS A 53 8.10 1.50 8.08
CA CYS A 53 7.90 1.15 9.49
C CYS A 53 8.71 2.01 10.47
N ASP A 54 9.83 2.58 10.03
CA ASP A 54 10.70 3.48 10.81
C ASP A 54 10.36 4.98 10.64
N GLY A 55 9.32 5.32 9.84
CA GLY A 55 8.79 6.67 9.69
C GLY A 55 9.37 7.48 8.52
N GLY A 56 10.12 6.86 7.61
CA GLY A 56 10.52 7.50 6.35
C GLY A 56 9.35 7.58 5.37
N ILE A 57 9.16 8.70 4.68
CA ILE A 57 8.11 8.83 3.64
C ILE A 57 8.62 8.24 2.32
N LEU A 58 7.77 7.45 1.65
CA LEU A 58 8.01 6.90 0.33
C LEU A 58 7.50 7.85 -0.76
N ASP A 59 8.34 8.20 -1.73
CA ASP A 59 7.90 9.02 -2.86
C ASP A 59 7.04 8.17 -3.82
N PRO A 60 5.83 8.64 -4.22
CA PRO A 60 4.96 7.91 -5.15
C PRO A 60 5.61 7.53 -6.48
N ASP A 61 6.59 8.28 -6.96
CA ASP A 61 7.22 8.08 -8.26
C ASP A 61 8.46 7.17 -8.21
N ASP A 62 8.88 6.74 -7.01
CA ASP A 62 9.98 5.80 -6.84
C ASP A 62 9.56 4.36 -7.20
N ILE A 63 10.55 3.58 -7.67
CA ILE A 63 10.39 2.17 -7.99
C ILE A 63 10.33 1.35 -6.71
N LEU A 64 9.25 0.58 -6.56
CA LEU A 64 8.97 -0.18 -5.35
C LEU A 64 10.07 -1.21 -5.06
N SER A 65 10.58 -1.89 -6.09
CA SER A 65 11.59 -2.94 -5.92
C SER A 65 12.96 -2.42 -5.48
N ASP A 66 13.24 -1.12 -5.63
CA ASP A 66 14.47 -0.51 -5.13
C ASP A 66 14.36 -0.10 -3.65
N LEU A 67 13.14 -0.15 -3.09
CA LEU A 67 12.81 0.43 -1.79
C LEU A 67 12.36 -0.60 -0.76
N VAL A 68 11.72 -1.70 -1.17
CA VAL A 68 11.20 -2.75 -0.29
C VAL A 68 11.49 -4.14 -0.85
N ASP A 69 11.60 -5.13 0.04
CA ASP A 69 11.86 -6.53 -0.29
C ASP A 69 10.59 -7.40 -0.23
N ASP A 70 10.69 -8.67 -0.66
CA ASP A 70 9.59 -9.61 -0.47
C ASP A 70 9.33 -9.83 1.02
N ARG A 71 8.09 -9.52 1.47
CA ARG A 71 7.56 -9.65 2.84
C ARG A 71 7.84 -8.49 3.80
N ASP A 72 8.25 -7.33 3.30
CA ASP A 72 8.07 -6.07 4.03
C ASP A 72 6.59 -5.79 4.34
#